data_AF-A0A961D1U6-F1
#
_entry.id   AF-A0A961D1U6-F1
#
_cell.length_a   1.000
_cell.length_b   1.000
_cell.length_c   1.000
_cell.angle_alpha   90.00
_cell.angle_beta   90.00
_cell.angle_gamma   90.00
#
_symmetry.space_group_name_H-M   'P 1'
#
loop_
_entity.id
_entity.type
_entity.pdbx_description
1 polymer ?
#
loop_
_entity_poly.entity_id
_entity_poly.type
_entity_poly.pdbx_seq_one_letter_code
_entity_poly.pdbx_strand_id
1 'polypeptide(L)'
;MTDVAGTDVPTAGADSLEALMGRTNSDADAVIHTVRDNADVIFTWSYDKGERASLSKLYEKAKGSQWNGTTDLPWETEVDQESFARSLAQMDAQTREARGTDLSGTVFAKWGTREWEAQAFELQNWTLSQFLHGEQGALACSAKIVETVPWIDAKYYASTQVMDEARHVEVFARYLDEKMSGHYPVNVHLRELLDDILSDSRWDMTYLGMQIMVEGLALASF
;
A
#
# COMPACT_ATOMS: atom_id res chain seq x y z
N MET A 1 50.60 -5.88 13.73
CA MET A 1 49.72 -6.70 12.90
C MET A 1 48.56 -7.07 13.80
N THR A 2 47.64 -6.12 13.94
CA THR A 2 46.56 -6.15 14.93
C THR A 2 45.29 -6.60 14.26
N ASP A 3 44.73 -7.66 14.83
CA ASP A 3 43.46 -8.30 14.51
C ASP A 3 42.34 -7.26 14.38
N VAL A 4 41.61 -7.28 13.26
CA VAL A 4 40.42 -6.47 13.06
C VAL A 4 39.24 -7.30 13.57
N ALA A 5 38.69 -6.85 14.70
CA ALA A 5 37.50 -7.38 15.33
C ALA A 5 36.35 -7.50 14.32
N GLY A 6 35.72 -8.67 14.31
CA GLY A 6 34.48 -8.92 13.58
C GLY A 6 33.40 -7.95 14.01
N THR A 7 32.91 -7.17 13.06
CA THR A 7 31.65 -6.45 13.20
C THR A 7 30.53 -7.47 12.98
N ASP A 8 29.89 -7.89 14.07
CA ASP A 8 28.62 -8.62 14.01
C ASP A 8 27.60 -7.74 13.29
N VAL A 9 27.32 -8.11 12.04
CA VAL A 9 26.13 -7.65 11.32
C VAL A 9 24.94 -8.25 12.06
N PRO A 10 23.94 -7.46 12.52
CA PRO A 10 22.74 -8.03 13.11
C PRO A 10 22.06 -8.88 12.02
N THR A 11 22.08 -10.19 12.18
CA THR A 11 21.25 -11.08 11.37
C THR A 11 19.80 -10.73 11.69
N ALA A 12 19.10 -10.12 10.74
CA ALA A 12 17.64 -10.13 10.72
C ALA A 12 17.21 -11.56 11.00
N GLY A 13 16.43 -11.78 12.05
CA GLY A 13 15.95 -13.10 12.44
C GLY A 13 15.23 -13.71 11.24
N ALA A 14 15.84 -14.72 10.64
CA ALA A 14 15.25 -15.45 9.52
C ALA A 14 14.17 -16.35 10.10
N ASP A 15 12.99 -15.79 10.31
CA ASP A 15 11.80 -16.58 10.57
C ASP A 15 11.61 -17.56 9.40
N SER A 16 11.28 -18.81 9.72
CA SER A 16 11.01 -19.79 8.67
C SER A 16 9.82 -19.32 7.84
N LEU A 17 9.79 -19.70 6.55
CA LEU A 17 8.64 -19.40 5.70
C LEU A 17 7.33 -19.90 6.33
N GLU A 18 7.38 -21.03 7.04
CA GLU A 18 6.25 -21.56 7.79
C GLU A 18 5.82 -20.65 8.96
N ALA A 19 6.78 -20.09 9.70
CA ALA A 19 6.48 -19.13 10.76
C ALA A 19 5.86 -17.86 10.19
N LEU A 20 6.37 -17.38 9.05
CA LEU A 20 5.83 -16.20 8.37
C LEU A 20 4.42 -16.47 7.85
N MET A 21 4.19 -17.56 7.12
CA MET A 21 2.86 -17.94 6.62
C MET A 21 1.84 -18.22 7.74
N GLY A 22 2.31 -18.60 8.93
CA GLY A 22 1.47 -18.87 10.09
C GLY A 22 1.06 -17.62 10.88
N ARG A 23 1.58 -16.43 10.55
CA ARG A 23 1.23 -15.20 11.26
C ARG A 23 -0.20 -14.77 10.97
N THR A 24 -0.87 -14.28 12.00
CA THR A 24 -2.22 -13.71 11.93
C THR A 24 -2.23 -12.37 12.66
N ASN A 25 -3.20 -11.51 12.34
CA ASN A 25 -3.37 -10.27 13.09
C ASN A 25 -3.64 -10.57 14.57
N SER A 26 -2.82 -9.98 15.44
CA SER A 26 -3.01 -10.03 16.90
C SER A 26 -4.17 -9.15 17.37
N ASP A 27 -4.41 -8.03 16.66
CA ASP A 27 -5.30 -6.95 17.08
C ASP A 27 -6.11 -6.42 15.88
N ALA A 28 -6.88 -7.30 15.24
CA ALA A 28 -7.62 -6.96 14.02
C ALA A 28 -8.66 -5.84 14.21
N ASP A 29 -9.16 -5.66 15.43
CA ASP A 29 -10.17 -4.65 15.77
C ASP A 29 -9.58 -3.37 16.38
N ALA A 30 -8.24 -3.27 16.46
CA ALA A 30 -7.60 -2.07 17.00
C ALA A 30 -7.81 -0.88 16.06
N VAL A 31 -8.40 0.19 16.60
CA VAL A 31 -8.61 1.45 15.87
C VAL A 31 -7.29 2.22 15.70
N ILE A 32 -6.33 2.01 16.61
CA ILE A 32 -5.05 2.71 16.62
C ILE A 32 -3.93 1.68 16.71
N HIS A 33 -3.01 1.76 15.76
CA HIS A 33 -1.73 1.05 15.76
C HIS A 33 -0.61 2.09 15.78
N THR A 34 0.41 1.88 16.62
CA THR A 34 1.50 2.84 16.80
C THR A 34 2.81 2.28 16.31
N VAL A 35 3.46 2.98 15.40
CA VAL A 35 4.82 2.68 14.96
C VAL A 35 5.74 3.76 15.51
N ARG A 36 6.89 3.35 16.06
CA ARG A 36 7.90 4.28 16.53
C ARG A 36 8.70 4.82 15.34
N ASP A 37 8.69 6.13 15.17
CA ASP A 37 9.63 6.80 14.27
C ASP A 37 11.01 6.90 14.94
N ASN A 38 12.04 6.35 14.29
CA ASN A 38 13.43 6.38 14.75
C ASN A 38 14.32 7.37 13.97
N ALA A 39 13.73 8.33 13.25
CA ALA A 39 14.44 9.35 12.50
C ALA A 39 14.42 10.72 13.19
N ASP A 40 15.44 11.52 12.92
CA ASP A 40 15.47 12.93 13.32
C ASP A 40 14.69 13.79 12.33
N VAL A 41 14.01 14.82 12.85
CA VAL A 41 13.40 15.87 12.01
C VAL A 41 14.50 16.81 11.51
N ILE A 42 14.65 16.91 10.19
CA ILE A 42 15.69 17.72 9.53
C ILE A 42 15.10 19.01 8.99
N PHE A 43 15.58 20.14 9.50
CA PHE A 43 15.31 21.48 8.96
C PHE A 43 16.33 21.86 7.89
N THR A 44 15.85 22.30 6.73
CA THR A 44 16.68 22.83 5.65
C THR A 44 16.45 24.34 5.54
N TRP A 45 17.47 25.12 5.91
CA TRP A 45 17.41 26.60 5.87
C TRP A 45 17.85 27.21 4.54
N SER A 46 18.38 26.39 3.64
CA SER A 46 18.57 26.78 2.24
C SER A 46 17.24 26.61 1.50
N TYR A 47 16.73 27.70 0.95
CA TYR A 47 15.47 27.73 0.18
C TYR A 47 15.72 27.91 -1.32
N ASP A 48 16.97 27.82 -1.74
CA ASP A 48 17.35 27.91 -3.14
C ASP A 48 16.73 26.74 -3.90
N LYS A 49 15.85 27.07 -4.85
CA LYS A 49 15.16 26.08 -5.68
C LYS A 49 16.03 25.68 -6.85
N GLY A 50 15.98 24.41 -7.23
CA GLY A 50 16.56 23.92 -8.47
C GLY A 50 17.95 23.28 -8.34
N GLU A 51 18.48 23.14 -7.12
CA GLU A 51 19.60 22.22 -6.87
C GLU A 51 19.26 20.80 -7.37
N ARG A 52 17.97 20.44 -7.29
CA ARG A 52 17.40 19.21 -7.84
C ARG A 52 16.28 19.54 -8.84
N ALA A 53 16.66 20.13 -9.97
CA ALA A 53 15.72 20.59 -11.02
C ALA A 53 14.67 19.56 -11.48
N SER A 54 14.95 18.26 -11.43
CA SER A 54 13.96 17.21 -11.73
C SER A 54 12.82 17.18 -10.71
N LEU A 55 13.12 17.29 -9.41
CA LEU A 55 12.13 17.32 -8.34
C LEU A 55 11.31 18.60 -8.40
N SER A 56 11.94 19.74 -8.70
CA SER A 56 11.21 21.00 -8.88
C SER A 56 10.21 20.90 -10.04
N LYS A 57 10.55 20.22 -11.15
CA LYS A 57 9.61 19.97 -12.26
C LYS A 57 8.42 19.10 -11.85
N LEU A 58 8.68 18.02 -11.08
CA LEU A 58 7.62 17.16 -10.58
C LEU A 58 6.69 17.91 -9.63
N TYR A 59 7.26 18.73 -8.74
CA TYR A 59 6.50 19.58 -7.84
C TYR A 59 5.61 20.58 -8.58
N GLU A 60 6.14 21.29 -9.58
CA GLU A 60 5.33 22.23 -10.39
C GLU A 60 4.21 21.51 -11.16
N LYS A 61 4.49 20.30 -11.68
CA LYS A 61 3.48 19.47 -12.33
C LYS A 61 2.39 19.04 -11.34
N ALA A 62 2.77 18.52 -10.18
CA ALA A 62 1.85 18.01 -9.17
C ALA A 62 0.89 19.09 -8.67
N LYS A 63 1.38 20.32 -8.43
CA LYS A 63 0.53 21.46 -8.07
C LYS A 63 -0.54 21.76 -9.12
N GLY A 64 -0.22 21.63 -10.41
CA GLY A 64 -1.16 21.87 -11.50
C GLY A 64 -2.13 20.73 -11.78
N SER A 65 -1.90 19.54 -11.21
CA SER A 65 -2.68 18.32 -11.47
C SER A 65 -3.44 17.83 -10.24
N GLN A 66 -3.74 18.72 -9.30
CA GLN A 66 -4.57 18.42 -8.14
C GLN A 66 -6.04 18.20 -8.55
N TRP A 67 -6.72 17.29 -7.84
CA TRP A 67 -8.13 16.97 -8.01
C TRP A 67 -8.82 16.87 -6.65
N ASN A 68 -10.14 17.00 -6.62
CA ASN A 68 -10.95 16.91 -5.40
C ASN A 68 -11.79 15.63 -5.43
N GLY A 69 -11.53 14.73 -4.47
CA GLY A 69 -12.22 13.44 -4.37
C GLY A 69 -13.74 13.57 -4.21
N THR A 70 -14.20 14.60 -3.51
CA THR A 70 -15.62 14.84 -3.27
C THR A 70 -16.36 15.39 -4.49
N THR A 71 -15.74 16.29 -5.27
CA THR A 71 -16.44 17.04 -6.35
C THR A 71 -16.13 16.57 -7.76
N ASP A 72 -14.95 16.01 -8.00
CA ASP A 72 -14.49 15.72 -9.36
C ASP A 72 -14.86 14.29 -9.81
N LEU A 73 -15.26 13.43 -8.86
CA LEU A 73 -15.73 12.08 -9.14
C LEU A 73 -17.26 12.02 -9.19
N PRO A 74 -17.85 11.29 -10.16
CA PRO A 74 -19.30 11.16 -10.31
C PRO A 74 -19.86 10.09 -9.36
N TRP A 75 -19.88 10.38 -8.05
CA TRP A 75 -20.31 9.44 -6.99
C TRP A 75 -21.74 8.90 -7.13
N GLU A 76 -22.61 9.57 -7.87
CA GLU A 76 -23.97 9.10 -8.16
C GLU A 76 -24.00 7.90 -9.13
N THR A 77 -22.84 7.54 -9.70
CA THR A 77 -22.72 6.39 -10.59
C THR A 77 -22.98 5.10 -9.81
N GLU A 78 -23.97 4.33 -10.25
CA GLU A 78 -24.26 3.00 -9.70
C GLU A 78 -23.15 2.01 -10.03
N VAL A 79 -22.74 1.22 -9.03
CA VAL A 79 -21.72 0.18 -9.17
C VAL A 79 -22.37 -1.16 -8.84
N ASP A 80 -22.57 -2.00 -9.87
CA ASP A 80 -23.08 -3.36 -9.69
C ASP A 80 -21.93 -4.30 -9.31
N GLN A 81 -21.71 -4.38 -7.99
CA GLN A 81 -20.67 -5.20 -7.40
C GLN A 81 -20.80 -6.69 -7.78
N GLU A 82 -22.02 -7.22 -7.77
CA GLU A 82 -22.26 -8.63 -8.09
C GLU A 82 -21.94 -8.96 -9.55
N SER A 83 -22.35 -8.09 -10.48
CA SER A 83 -22.05 -8.27 -11.90
C SER A 83 -20.54 -8.25 -12.17
N PHE A 84 -19.80 -7.38 -11.48
CA PHE A 84 -18.35 -7.37 -11.56
C PHE A 84 -17.72 -8.65 -10.98
N ALA A 85 -18.17 -9.11 -9.81
CA ALA A 85 -17.70 -10.35 -9.19
C ALA A 85 -17.96 -11.57 -10.09
N ARG A 86 -19.13 -11.65 -10.74
CA ARG A 86 -19.44 -12.68 -11.75
C ARG A 86 -18.47 -12.65 -12.92
N SER A 87 -18.15 -11.46 -13.41
CA SER A 87 -17.21 -11.28 -14.52
C SER A 87 -15.79 -11.73 -14.14
N LEU A 88 -15.32 -11.38 -12.93
CA LEU A 88 -14.04 -11.86 -12.40
C LEU A 88 -13.99 -13.38 -12.24
N ALA A 89 -15.05 -13.99 -11.67
CA ALA A 89 -15.12 -15.44 -11.51
C ALA A 89 -15.08 -16.18 -12.85
N GLN A 90 -15.70 -15.61 -13.90
CA GLN A 90 -15.65 -16.16 -15.26
C GLN A 90 -14.25 -16.05 -15.88
N MET A 91 -13.57 -14.91 -15.71
CA MET A 91 -12.20 -14.73 -16.17
C MET A 91 -11.23 -15.70 -15.48
N ASP A 92 -11.37 -15.89 -14.17
CA ASP A 92 -10.54 -16.85 -13.44
C ASP A 92 -10.82 -18.28 -13.90
N ALA A 93 -12.09 -18.64 -14.15
CA ALA A 93 -12.44 -19.93 -14.71
C ALA A 93 -11.77 -20.19 -16.08
N GLN A 94 -11.80 -19.21 -16.98
CA GLN A 94 -11.11 -19.29 -18.28
C GLN A 94 -9.60 -19.42 -18.12
N THR A 95 -9.01 -18.69 -17.18
CA THR A 95 -7.58 -18.75 -16.89
C THR A 95 -7.17 -20.11 -16.36
N ARG A 96 -7.96 -20.68 -15.44
CA ARG A 96 -7.74 -22.03 -14.89
C ARG A 96 -7.84 -23.10 -15.97
N GLU A 97 -8.83 -23.00 -16.87
CA GLU A 97 -9.01 -23.89 -18.02
C GLU A 97 -7.80 -23.81 -18.96
N ALA A 98 -7.39 -22.60 -19.35
CA ALA A 98 -6.24 -22.39 -20.23
C ALA A 98 -4.93 -22.93 -19.64
N ARG A 99 -4.78 -22.90 -18.31
CA ARG A 99 -3.63 -23.46 -17.58
C ARG A 99 -3.73 -24.96 -17.33
N GLY A 100 -4.86 -25.59 -17.63
CA GLY A 100 -5.10 -27.01 -17.31
C GLY A 100 -5.07 -27.29 -15.81
N THR A 101 -5.58 -26.35 -15.00
CA THR A 101 -5.51 -26.45 -13.54
C THR A 101 -6.40 -27.60 -13.03
N ASP A 102 -5.78 -28.64 -12.47
CA ASP A 102 -6.52 -29.72 -11.82
C ASP A 102 -6.84 -29.37 -10.37
N LEU A 103 -8.13 -29.30 -10.04
CA LEU A 103 -8.62 -29.03 -8.69
C LEU A 103 -8.92 -30.31 -7.91
N SER A 104 -8.75 -31.50 -8.52
CA SER A 104 -9.01 -32.77 -7.86
C SER A 104 -8.16 -32.93 -6.60
N GLY A 105 -8.76 -33.50 -5.54
CA GLY A 105 -8.09 -33.65 -4.23
C GLY A 105 -7.96 -32.37 -3.39
N THR A 106 -8.38 -31.21 -3.91
CA THR A 106 -8.41 -29.94 -3.14
C THR A 106 -9.79 -29.65 -2.55
N VAL A 107 -9.88 -28.66 -1.66
CA VAL A 107 -11.16 -28.16 -1.15
C VAL A 107 -12.04 -27.54 -2.24
N PHE A 108 -11.42 -27.03 -3.32
CA PHE A 108 -12.09 -26.38 -4.44
C PHE A 108 -12.75 -27.37 -5.40
N ALA A 109 -12.44 -28.67 -5.31
CA ALA A 109 -13.10 -29.71 -6.12
C ALA A 109 -14.64 -29.74 -5.94
N LYS A 110 -15.13 -29.19 -4.82
CA LYS A 110 -16.56 -29.14 -4.46
C LYS A 110 -17.23 -27.83 -4.87
N TRP A 111 -16.48 -26.85 -5.36
CA TRP A 111 -17.00 -25.52 -5.64
C TRP A 111 -17.71 -25.47 -7.00
N GLY A 112 -18.92 -24.92 -7.02
CA GLY A 112 -19.63 -24.56 -8.23
C GLY A 112 -19.53 -23.06 -8.51
N THR A 113 -20.29 -22.59 -9.49
CA THR A 113 -20.32 -21.18 -9.91
C THR A 113 -20.58 -20.24 -8.72
N ARG A 114 -21.53 -20.59 -7.86
CA ARG A 114 -21.93 -19.75 -6.71
C ARG A 114 -20.78 -19.54 -5.73
N GLU A 115 -20.01 -20.58 -5.42
CA GLU A 115 -18.87 -20.48 -4.49
C GLU A 115 -17.74 -19.61 -5.09
N TRP A 116 -17.48 -19.76 -6.40
CA TRP A 116 -16.49 -18.93 -7.09
C TRP A 116 -16.92 -17.46 -7.20
N GLU A 117 -18.19 -17.19 -7.45
CA GLU A 117 -18.74 -15.83 -7.46
C GLU A 117 -18.67 -15.19 -6.08
N ALA A 118 -19.02 -15.94 -5.02
CA ALA A 118 -18.89 -15.47 -3.65
C ALA A 118 -17.42 -15.19 -3.29
N GLN A 119 -16.48 -16.03 -3.70
CA GLN A 119 -15.06 -15.76 -3.50
C GLN A 119 -14.61 -14.51 -4.25
N ALA A 120 -15.00 -14.34 -5.51
CA ALA A 120 -14.63 -13.17 -6.30
C ALA A 120 -15.17 -11.87 -5.68
N PHE A 121 -16.38 -11.94 -5.11
CA PHE A 121 -17.00 -10.84 -4.38
C PHE A 121 -16.19 -10.46 -3.14
N GLU A 122 -15.86 -11.42 -2.28
CA GLU A 122 -15.06 -11.14 -1.08
C GLU A 122 -13.62 -10.75 -1.41
N LEU A 123 -13.04 -11.31 -2.47
CA LEU A 123 -11.72 -10.94 -2.94
C LEU A 123 -11.68 -9.47 -3.40
N GLN A 124 -12.75 -8.99 -4.02
CA GLN A 124 -12.85 -7.58 -4.41
C GLN A 124 -12.87 -6.66 -3.19
N ASN A 125 -13.76 -6.93 -2.22
CA ASN A 125 -13.83 -6.19 -0.96
C ASN A 125 -12.49 -6.20 -0.23
N TRP A 126 -11.85 -7.38 -0.17
CA TRP A 126 -10.56 -7.57 0.47
C TRP A 126 -9.47 -6.76 -0.21
N THR A 127 -9.38 -6.81 -1.54
CA THR A 127 -8.35 -6.12 -2.33
C THR A 127 -8.47 -4.60 -2.17
N LEU A 128 -9.68 -4.04 -2.29
CA LEU A 128 -9.90 -2.61 -2.10
C LEU A 128 -9.60 -2.16 -0.67
N SER A 129 -9.90 -3.00 0.33
CA SER A 129 -9.51 -2.72 1.72
C SER A 129 -7.99 -2.68 1.87
N GLN A 130 -7.25 -3.60 1.23
CA GLN A 130 -5.79 -3.58 1.28
C GLN A 130 -5.19 -2.36 0.58
N PHE A 131 -5.79 -1.88 -0.52
CA PHE A 131 -5.39 -0.60 -1.12
C PHE A 131 -5.58 0.54 -0.14
N LEU A 132 -6.76 0.69 0.47
CA LEU A 132 -6.99 1.72 1.49
C LEU A 132 -5.90 1.74 2.57
N HIS A 133 -5.57 0.57 3.13
CA HIS A 133 -4.52 0.45 4.16
C HIS A 133 -3.13 0.79 3.61
N GLY A 134 -2.84 0.40 2.36
CA GLY A 134 -1.62 0.76 1.65
C GLY A 134 -1.48 2.27 1.46
N GLU A 135 -2.54 2.95 1.00
CA GLU A 135 -2.59 4.40 0.80
C GLU A 135 -2.37 5.14 2.13
N GLN A 136 -2.95 4.64 3.24
CA GLN A 136 -2.69 5.21 4.57
C GLN A 136 -1.21 5.03 4.97
N GLY A 137 -0.61 3.90 4.63
CA GLY A 137 0.82 3.66 4.79
C GLY A 137 1.69 4.61 3.97
N ALA A 138 1.36 4.84 2.69
CA ALA A 138 2.07 5.81 1.85
C ALA A 138 1.89 7.26 2.33
N LEU A 139 0.72 7.60 2.86
CA LEU A 139 0.49 8.90 3.49
C LEU A 139 1.49 9.13 4.63
N ALA A 140 1.65 8.15 5.52
CA ALA A 140 2.62 8.23 6.62
C ALA A 140 4.07 8.25 6.10
N CYS A 141 4.41 7.41 5.12
CA CYS A 141 5.75 7.38 4.52
C CYS A 141 6.11 8.72 3.85
N SER A 142 5.18 9.31 3.10
CA SER A 142 5.34 10.62 2.45
C SER A 142 5.59 11.71 3.48
N ALA A 143 4.85 11.70 4.59
CA ALA A 143 5.04 12.66 5.68
C ALA A 143 6.42 12.51 6.33
N LYS A 144 6.84 11.26 6.60
CA LYS A 144 8.17 10.95 7.11
C LYS A 144 9.28 11.43 6.16
N ILE A 145 9.12 11.27 4.85
CA ILE A 145 10.09 11.77 3.86
C ILE A 145 10.19 13.31 3.95
N VAL A 146 9.05 14.01 4.09
CA VAL A 146 9.05 15.48 4.25
C VAL A 146 9.88 15.93 5.45
N GLU A 147 9.80 15.24 6.59
CA GLU A 147 10.58 15.62 7.77
C GLU A 147 12.05 15.18 7.71
N THR A 148 12.36 14.03 7.10
CA THR A 148 13.69 13.41 7.17
C THR A 148 14.62 13.71 5.98
N VAL A 149 14.09 14.09 4.80
CA VAL A 149 14.97 14.36 3.64
C VAL A 149 15.72 15.69 3.82
N PRO A 150 17.03 15.79 3.50
CA PRO A 150 17.81 16.99 3.79
C PRO A 150 17.64 18.12 2.75
N TRP A 151 17.02 17.87 1.61
CA TRP A 151 16.91 18.84 0.51
C TRP A 151 15.52 19.47 0.43
N ILE A 152 15.45 20.79 0.35
CA ILE A 152 14.18 21.53 0.30
C ILE A 152 13.35 21.19 -0.95
N ASP A 153 14.00 21.00 -2.10
CA ASP A 153 13.32 20.57 -3.35
C ASP A 153 12.60 19.22 -3.17
N ALA A 154 13.21 18.30 -2.42
CA ALA A 154 12.63 17.00 -2.13
C ALA A 154 11.48 17.10 -1.12
N LYS A 155 11.62 17.94 -0.09
CA LYS A 155 10.53 18.22 0.86
C LYS A 155 9.29 18.77 0.14
N TYR A 156 9.46 19.74 -0.77
CA TYR A 156 8.33 20.27 -1.55
C TYR A 156 7.63 19.21 -2.40
N TYR A 157 8.40 18.37 -3.09
CA TYR A 157 7.80 17.29 -3.89
C TYR A 157 7.12 16.23 -3.00
N ALA A 158 7.75 15.80 -1.92
CA ALA A 158 7.13 14.85 -0.98
C ALA A 158 5.85 15.43 -0.34
N SER A 159 5.78 16.74 -0.08
CA SER A 159 4.55 17.39 0.40
C SER A 159 3.38 17.26 -0.58
N THR A 160 3.63 17.22 -1.89
CA THR A 160 2.53 16.97 -2.83
C THR A 160 2.04 15.53 -2.73
N GLN A 161 2.93 14.58 -2.50
CA GLN A 161 2.54 13.17 -2.29
C GLN A 161 1.71 13.01 -1.01
N VAL A 162 2.06 13.68 0.09
CA VAL A 162 1.21 13.69 1.31
C VAL A 162 -0.23 14.09 0.99
N MET A 163 -0.42 15.12 0.16
CA MET A 163 -1.76 15.53 -0.26
C MET A 163 -2.42 14.53 -1.22
N ASP A 164 -1.65 13.91 -2.11
CA ASP A 164 -2.14 12.89 -3.04
C ASP A 164 -2.66 11.67 -2.27
N GLU A 165 -1.87 11.11 -1.35
CA GLU A 165 -2.25 9.93 -0.58
C GLU A 165 -3.39 10.19 0.40
N ALA A 166 -3.47 11.40 0.96
CA ALA A 166 -4.63 11.78 1.79
C ALA A 166 -5.94 11.70 1.00
N ARG A 167 -5.92 12.10 -0.27
CA ARG A 167 -7.09 12.05 -1.16
C ARG A 167 -7.37 10.62 -1.61
N HIS A 168 -6.35 9.80 -1.82
CA HIS A 168 -6.54 8.37 -2.10
C HIS A 168 -7.22 7.68 -0.93
N VAL A 169 -6.75 7.89 0.31
CA VAL A 169 -7.39 7.36 1.52
C VAL A 169 -8.85 7.80 1.61
N GLU A 170 -9.15 9.09 1.41
CA GLU A 170 -10.52 9.61 1.39
C GLU A 170 -11.40 8.88 0.36
N VAL A 171 -10.92 8.75 -0.87
CA VAL A 171 -11.68 8.15 -1.97
C VAL A 171 -11.87 6.65 -1.78
N PHE A 172 -10.85 5.90 -1.39
CA PHE A 172 -10.99 4.47 -1.15
C PHE A 172 -11.89 4.18 0.05
N ALA A 173 -11.79 4.95 1.14
CA ALA A 173 -12.68 4.82 2.28
C ALA A 173 -14.13 5.05 1.88
N ARG A 174 -14.41 6.16 1.19
CA ARG A 174 -15.76 6.48 0.69
C ARG A 174 -16.28 5.44 -0.31
N TYR A 175 -15.42 4.95 -1.21
CA TYR A 175 -15.81 3.94 -2.19
C TYR A 175 -16.17 2.61 -1.53
N LEU A 176 -15.41 2.19 -0.51
CA LEU A 176 -15.76 1.01 0.28
C LEU A 176 -17.10 1.20 1.01
N ASP A 177 -17.33 2.36 1.63
CA ASP A 177 -18.56 2.65 2.39
C ASP A 177 -19.82 2.78 1.50
N GLU A 178 -19.70 3.45 0.34
CA GLU A 178 -20.85 3.81 -0.50
C GLU A 178 -21.11 2.83 -1.65
N LYS A 179 -20.08 2.12 -2.13
CA LYS A 179 -20.16 1.29 -3.34
C LYS A 179 -19.90 -0.18 -3.10
N MET A 180 -19.22 -0.53 -2.03
CA MET A 180 -18.94 -1.90 -1.65
C MET A 180 -19.79 -2.30 -0.44
N SER A 181 -19.76 -3.59 -0.12
CA SER A 181 -20.61 -4.20 0.90
C SER A 181 -19.85 -4.67 2.14
N GLY A 182 -18.53 -4.50 2.17
CA GLY A 182 -17.70 -5.02 3.26
C GLY A 182 -16.31 -4.38 3.33
N HIS A 183 -15.73 -4.46 4.53
CA HIS A 183 -14.38 -4.02 4.84
C HIS A 183 -13.59 -5.18 5.42
N TYR A 184 -12.29 -5.17 5.16
CA TYR A 184 -11.35 -6.12 5.74
C TYR A 184 -10.26 -5.40 6.53
N PRO A 185 -9.79 -6.00 7.64
CA PRO A 185 -8.62 -5.50 8.35
C PRO A 185 -7.39 -5.57 7.45
N VAL A 186 -6.38 -4.77 7.78
CA VAL A 186 -5.08 -4.80 7.11
C VAL A 186 -4.48 -6.20 7.16
N ASN A 187 -3.92 -6.66 6.06
CA ASN A 187 -3.19 -7.91 6.02
C ASN A 187 -1.97 -7.82 6.95
N VAL A 188 -1.72 -8.88 7.73
CA VAL A 188 -0.64 -8.90 8.72
C VAL A 188 0.73 -8.61 8.11
N HIS A 189 1.01 -9.10 6.90
CA HIS A 189 2.29 -8.89 6.22
C HIS A 189 2.40 -7.49 5.64
N LEU A 190 1.29 -6.93 5.13
CA LEU A 190 1.26 -5.53 4.72
C LEU A 190 1.56 -4.62 5.92
N ARG A 191 0.92 -4.88 7.06
CA ARG A 191 1.17 -4.12 8.29
C ARG A 191 2.63 -4.22 8.73
N GLU A 192 3.18 -5.42 8.83
CA GLU A 192 4.57 -5.64 9.25
C GLU A 192 5.56 -4.91 8.33
N LEU A 193 5.32 -4.96 7.03
CA LEU A 193 6.14 -4.25 6.07
C LEU A 193 6.05 -2.73 6.24
N LEU A 194 4.85 -2.19 6.45
CA LEU A 194 4.66 -0.76 6.72
C LEU A 194 5.38 -0.36 8.02
N ASP A 195 5.28 -1.19 9.06
CA ASP A 195 5.97 -0.98 10.33
C ASP A 195 7.50 -0.96 10.16
N ASP A 196 8.05 -1.88 9.38
CA ASP A 196 9.49 -1.95 9.08
C ASP A 196 9.97 -0.71 8.30
N ILE A 197 9.21 -0.27 7.29
CA ILE A 197 9.54 0.90 6.47
C ILE A 197 9.49 2.20 7.30
N LEU A 198 8.47 2.35 8.16
CA LEU A 198 8.26 3.55 8.97
C LEU A 198 9.21 3.61 10.17
N SER A 199 9.61 2.46 10.71
CA SER A 199 10.55 2.39 11.83
C SER A 199 12.01 2.54 11.41
N ASP A 200 12.37 2.37 10.13
CA ASP A 200 13.72 2.65 9.66
C ASP A 200 14.06 4.15 9.82
N SER A 201 15.23 4.42 10.37
CA SER A 201 15.75 5.77 10.60
C SER A 201 16.14 6.50 9.29
N ARG A 202 16.35 5.76 8.20
CA ARG A 202 16.90 6.31 6.96
C ARG A 202 15.79 6.69 5.99
N TRP A 203 15.78 7.95 5.58
CA TRP A 203 14.78 8.50 4.65
C TRP A 203 14.77 7.78 3.28
N ASP A 204 15.91 7.26 2.83
CA ASP A 204 16.06 6.60 1.54
C ASP A 204 15.43 5.20 1.54
N MET A 205 15.44 4.50 2.67
CA MET A 205 14.69 3.26 2.86
C MET A 205 13.18 3.49 2.88
N THR A 206 12.73 4.54 3.56
CA THR A 206 11.31 4.94 3.52
C THR A 206 10.88 5.28 2.09
N TYR A 207 11.69 6.03 1.35
CA TYR A 207 11.42 6.36 -0.04
C TYR A 207 11.38 5.13 -0.94
N LEU A 208 12.35 4.22 -0.81
CA LEU A 208 12.38 2.96 -1.55
C LEU A 208 11.14 2.10 -1.24
N GLY A 209 10.79 2.00 0.05
CA GLY A 209 9.61 1.30 0.53
C GLY A 209 8.34 1.87 -0.11
N MET A 210 8.13 3.18 -0.07
CA MET A 210 6.98 3.85 -0.69
C MET A 210 6.88 3.57 -2.20
N GLN A 211 7.96 3.74 -2.95
CA GLN A 211 7.99 3.59 -4.40
C GLN A 211 7.83 2.14 -4.88
N ILE A 212 8.43 1.18 -4.18
CA ILE A 212 8.33 -0.24 -4.55
C ILE A 212 7.04 -0.87 -4.01
N MET A 213 6.68 -0.56 -2.76
CA MET A 213 5.63 -1.29 -2.05
C MET A 213 4.24 -0.65 -2.13
N VAL A 214 4.14 0.68 -2.25
CA VAL A 214 2.83 1.32 -2.32
C VAL A 214 2.50 1.68 -3.78
N GLU A 215 3.39 2.41 -4.45
CA GLU A 215 3.17 2.73 -5.87
C GLU A 215 3.34 1.52 -6.79
N GLY A 216 4.33 0.64 -6.54
CA GLY A 216 4.58 -0.55 -7.34
C GLY A 216 3.53 -1.66 -7.18
N LEU A 217 2.99 -1.84 -5.97
CA LEU A 217 1.96 -2.85 -5.70
C LEU A 217 0.57 -2.40 -6.16
N ALA A 218 0.29 -1.09 -6.10
CA ALA A 218 -0.87 -0.49 -6.76
C ALA A 218 -0.82 -0.74 -8.27
N LEU A 219 0.30 -0.41 -8.93
CA LEU A 219 0.46 -0.62 -10.38
C LEU A 219 0.41 -2.09 -10.83
N ALA A 220 0.88 -3.04 -10.01
CA ALA A 220 0.85 -4.47 -10.35
C ALA A 220 -0.55 -5.10 -10.19
N SER A 221 -1.47 -4.42 -9.52
CA SER A 221 -2.82 -4.90 -9.23
C SER A 221 -3.88 -4.33 -10.19
N PHE A 222 -3.49 -3.49 -11.16
CA PHE A 222 -4.32 -2.91 -12.23
C PHE A 222 -3.97 -3.47 -13.62
#